data_AF-A0A950P499-F1
#
_entry.id   AF-A0A950P499-F1
#
_cell.length_a   1.000
_cell.length_b   1.000
_cell.length_c   1.000
_cell.angle_alpha   90.00
_cell.angle_beta   90.00
_cell.angle_gamma   90.00
#
_symmetry.space_group_name_H-M   'P 1'
#
loop_
_entity.id
_entity.type
_entity.pdbx_description
1 polymer ?
#
loop_
_entity_poly.entity_id
_entity_poly.type
_entity_poly.pdbx_seq_one_letter_code
_entity_poly.pdbx_strand_id
1 'polypeptide(L)'
;TSEDPAQQPEEIGYVIGDVKGKTAVIFDGIIDTAGTLRAAAQTVLDEGAARVYAAGTHAVFSGAAYETLSSVAFEQVVVTDTIPLRPGAPRNVVVVSCAVLLADTIKQIFTDGSVSAVFGGENQPF
;
A
#
# COMPACT_ATOMS: atom_id res chain seq x y z
N THR A 1 18.62 -27.23 -4.60
CA THR A 1 19.64 -26.19 -4.42
C THR A 1 19.11 -25.28 -3.34
N SER A 2 19.76 -25.28 -2.19
CA SER A 2 19.31 -24.58 -0.98
C SER A 2 19.51 -23.08 -1.18
N GLU A 3 18.42 -22.32 -1.31
CA GLU A 3 18.46 -20.86 -1.17
C GLU A 3 17.89 -20.53 0.19
N ASP A 4 18.82 -20.32 1.12
CA ASP A 4 18.60 -19.71 2.43
C ASP A 4 18.07 -18.28 2.20
N PRO A 5 16.87 -17.90 2.70
CA PRO A 5 16.36 -16.54 2.56
C PRO A 5 17.08 -15.64 3.57
N ALA A 6 18.36 -15.43 3.34
CA ALA A 6 19.10 -14.36 3.98
C ALA A 6 18.38 -13.05 3.65
N GLN A 7 17.93 -12.37 4.71
CA GLN A 7 17.37 -11.04 4.71
C GLN A 7 18.16 -10.18 3.71
N GLN A 8 17.49 -9.74 2.65
CA GLN A 8 18.11 -8.81 1.70
C GLN A 8 18.56 -7.58 2.48
N PRO A 9 19.84 -7.16 2.36
CA PRO A 9 20.35 -6.02 3.09
C PRO A 9 19.48 -4.80 2.77
N GLU A 10 19.13 -4.04 3.80
CA GLU A 10 18.28 -2.85 3.70
C GLU A 10 18.82 -1.94 2.57
N GLU A 11 18.17 -1.97 1.40
CA GLU A 11 18.56 -1.13 0.27
C GLU A 11 18.48 0.32 0.72
N ILE A 12 19.62 1.00 0.70
CA ILE A 12 19.68 2.44 0.98
C ILE A 12 18.96 3.15 -0.17
N GLY A 13 17.73 3.60 0.10
CA GLY A 13 16.95 4.40 -0.83
C GLY A 13 17.50 5.83 -0.92
N TYR A 14 17.43 6.43 -2.11
CA TYR A 14 17.61 7.87 -2.30
C TYR A 14 16.35 8.43 -2.96
N VAL A 15 15.95 9.65 -2.59
CA VAL A 15 14.76 10.30 -3.17
C VAL A 15 15.15 11.02 -4.46
N ILE A 16 14.44 10.73 -5.54
CA ILE A 16 14.49 11.54 -6.76
C ILE A 16 13.35 12.56 -6.70
N GLY A 17 13.69 13.83 -6.53
CA GLY A 17 12.74 14.94 -6.38
C GLY A 17 12.83 15.61 -5.01
N ASP A 18 12.05 16.67 -4.83
CA ASP A 18 12.02 17.43 -3.57
C ASP A 18 10.78 17.07 -2.74
N VAL A 19 11.00 16.56 -1.54
CA VAL A 19 9.93 16.19 -0.57
C VAL A 19 9.92 17.11 0.65
N LYS A 20 10.84 18.06 0.77
CA LYS A 20 11.03 18.86 1.99
C LYS A 20 9.78 19.68 2.32
N GLY A 21 9.25 19.50 3.52
CA GLY A 21 8.05 20.17 4.01
C GLY A 21 6.74 19.69 3.35
N LYS A 22 6.78 18.67 2.48
CA LYS A 22 5.61 18.15 1.76
C LYS A 22 5.02 16.92 2.45
N THR A 23 3.79 16.59 2.09
CA THR A 23 3.20 15.29 2.42
C THR A 23 3.61 14.27 1.37
N ALA A 24 4.29 13.21 1.78
CA ALA A 24 4.61 12.08 0.93
C ALA A 24 3.50 11.02 1.01
N VAL A 25 3.09 10.49 -0.14
CA VAL A 25 2.16 9.36 -0.24
C VAL A 25 2.88 8.24 -0.97
N ILE A 26 3.09 7.13 -0.28
CA ILE A 26 3.79 5.96 -0.81
C ILE A 26 2.73 4.92 -1.18
N PHE A 27 2.82 4.38 -2.41
CA PHE A 27 1.90 3.36 -2.89
C PHE A 27 2.65 2.08 -3.21
N ASP A 28 2.07 0.94 -2.81
CA ASP A 28 2.52 -0.39 -3.19
C ASP A 28 1.30 -1.25 -3.58
N GLY A 29 1.44 -2.14 -4.57
CA GLY A 29 0.34 -3.04 -4.94
C GLY A 29 0.02 -4.02 -3.80
N ILE A 30 1.05 -4.56 -3.16
CA ILE A 30 0.93 -5.56 -2.09
C ILE A 30 1.85 -5.16 -0.94
N ILE A 31 1.30 -5.04 0.26
CA ILE A 31 2.11 -4.84 1.47
C ILE A 31 2.22 -6.17 2.21
N ASP A 32 3.34 -6.86 2.01
CA ASP A 32 3.62 -8.17 2.64
C ASP A 32 4.27 -8.03 4.01
N THR A 33 5.60 -7.94 4.09
CA THR A 33 6.32 -7.77 5.36
C THR A 33 6.40 -6.32 5.84
N ALA A 34 5.93 -5.37 5.01
CA ALA A 34 6.06 -3.92 5.17
C ALA A 34 7.50 -3.38 5.23
N GLY A 35 8.53 -4.21 4.97
CA GLY A 35 9.93 -3.80 5.03
C GLY A 35 10.29 -2.70 4.03
N THR A 36 9.94 -2.90 2.75
CA THR A 36 10.16 -1.90 1.68
C THR A 36 9.41 -0.60 1.96
N LEU A 37 8.16 -0.70 2.42
CA LEU A 37 7.34 0.45 2.76
C LEU A 37 7.95 1.26 3.91
N ARG A 38 8.48 0.59 4.95
CA ARG A 38 9.22 1.21 6.05
C ARG A 38 10.47 1.93 5.54
N ALA A 39 11.27 1.28 4.70
CA ALA A 39 12.50 1.88 4.17
C ALA A 39 12.20 3.15 3.36
N ALA A 40 11.19 3.10 2.47
CA ALA A 40 10.75 4.24 1.68
C ALA A 40 10.25 5.39 2.57
N ALA A 41 9.45 5.08 3.59
CA ALA A 41 8.92 6.07 4.52
C ALA A 41 10.02 6.74 5.36
N GLN A 42 11.00 5.97 5.84
CA GLN A 42 12.14 6.53 6.56
C GLN A 42 12.95 7.45 5.64
N THR A 43 13.20 7.02 4.40
CA THR A 43 13.98 7.80 3.42
C THR A 43 13.33 9.17 3.17
N VAL A 44 12.02 9.23 2.93
CA VAL A 44 11.35 10.53 2.67
C VAL A 44 11.26 11.40 3.93
N LEU A 45 11.16 10.82 5.12
CA LEU A 45 11.21 11.55 6.39
C LEU A 45 12.59 12.17 6.62
N ASP A 46 13.66 11.41 6.35
CA ASP A 46 15.04 11.87 6.48
C ASP A 46 15.36 13.01 5.50
N GLU A 47 14.76 12.99 4.31
CA GLU A 47 14.80 14.08 3.32
C GLU A 47 13.87 15.27 3.66
N GLY A 48 13.18 15.22 4.82
CA GLY A 48 12.43 16.33 5.39
C GLY A 48 10.97 16.40 4.99
N ALA A 49 10.35 15.31 4.54
CA ALA A 49 8.90 15.25 4.39
C ALA A 49 8.19 15.60 5.71
N ALA A 50 7.13 16.41 5.63
CA ALA A 50 6.38 16.83 6.80
C ALA A 50 5.55 15.68 7.40
N ARG A 51 4.98 14.83 6.53
CA ARG A 51 4.07 13.73 6.87
C ARG A 51 4.17 12.62 5.83
N VAL A 52 3.96 11.37 6.24
CA VAL A 52 3.96 10.21 5.35
C VAL A 52 2.66 9.44 5.48
N TYR A 53 2.02 9.18 4.34
CA TYR A 53 0.91 8.24 4.19
C TYR A 53 1.38 7.07 3.36
N ALA A 54 0.81 5.91 3.61
CA ALA A 54 0.97 4.74 2.76
C ALA A 54 -0.39 4.28 2.25
N ALA A 55 -0.40 3.72 1.04
CA ALA A 55 -1.55 3.04 0.48
C ALA A 55 -1.11 1.74 -0.19
N GLY A 56 -1.94 0.70 -0.13
CA GLY A 56 -1.75 -0.45 -0.99
C GLY A 56 -3.00 -1.26 -1.23
N THR A 57 -3.02 -1.98 -2.35
CA THR A 57 -4.21 -2.74 -2.73
C THR A 57 -4.39 -3.93 -1.79
N HIS A 58 -3.35 -4.74 -1.60
CA HIS A 58 -3.44 -6.00 -0.86
C HIS A 58 -2.68 -5.96 0.46
N ALA A 59 -3.39 -6.16 1.56
CA ALA A 59 -2.85 -6.20 2.92
C ALA A 59 -2.46 -7.62 3.34
N VAL A 60 -1.37 -8.16 2.78
CA VAL A 60 -0.89 -9.50 3.16
C VAL A 60 -0.38 -9.50 4.61
N PHE A 61 0.38 -8.46 4.99
CA PHE A 61 0.83 -8.21 6.37
C PHE A 61 1.38 -9.45 7.09
N SER A 62 2.26 -10.20 6.41
CA SER A 62 2.86 -11.41 6.96
C SER A 62 3.93 -11.10 8.02
N GLY A 63 4.25 -12.10 8.84
CA GLY A 63 5.29 -12.00 9.86
C GLY A 63 5.11 -10.81 10.79
N ALA A 64 6.15 -9.97 10.87
CA ALA A 64 6.24 -8.81 11.76
C ALA A 64 5.73 -7.50 11.11
N ALA A 65 4.84 -7.58 10.12
CA ALA A 65 4.36 -6.40 9.40
C ALA A 65 3.66 -5.38 10.31
N TYR A 66 2.89 -5.81 11.32
CA TYR A 66 2.18 -4.90 12.23
C TYR A 66 3.15 -4.11 13.10
N GLU A 67 4.20 -4.77 13.58
CA GLU A 67 5.30 -4.17 14.33
C GLU A 67 6.08 -3.19 13.43
N THR A 68 6.35 -3.60 12.19
CA THR A 68 7.05 -2.78 11.18
C THR A 68 6.28 -1.51 10.87
N LEU A 69 4.98 -1.61 10.61
CA LEU A 69 4.09 -0.45 10.35
C LEU A 69 3.98 0.47 11.57
N SER A 70 4.04 -0.09 12.78
CA SER A 70 4.01 0.70 14.02
C SER A 70 5.35 1.37 14.35
N SER A 71 6.46 0.90 13.76
CA SER A 71 7.81 1.43 13.99
C SER A 71 8.09 2.74 13.25
N VAL A 72 7.26 3.08 12.25
CA VAL A 72 7.40 4.28 11.42
C VAL A 72 6.24 5.22 11.69
N ALA A 73 6.51 6.53 11.64
CA ALA A 73 5.51 7.58 11.82
C ALA A 73 4.61 7.77 10.59
N PHE A 74 3.89 6.71 10.18
CA PHE A 74 2.81 6.82 9.20
C PHE A 74 1.60 7.52 9.82
N GLU A 75 1.09 8.54 9.16
CA GLU A 75 -0.18 9.16 9.52
C GLU A 75 -1.33 8.16 9.33
N GLN A 76 -1.39 7.53 8.15
CA GLN A 76 -2.30 6.42 7.85
C GLN A 76 -1.67 5.44 6.87
N VAL A 77 -2.07 4.18 6.99
CA VAL A 77 -1.79 3.10 6.05
C VAL A 77 -3.13 2.62 5.51
N VAL A 78 -3.48 3.03 4.29
CA VAL A 78 -4.77 2.75 3.67
C VAL A 78 -4.66 1.48 2.83
N VAL A 79 -5.49 0.49 3.11
CA VAL A 79 -5.54 -0.77 2.35
C VAL A 79 -6.94 -1.13 1.95
N THR A 80 -7.11 -1.99 0.94
CA THR A 80 -8.44 -2.51 0.62
C THR A 80 -8.80 -3.73 1.46
N ASP A 81 -10.09 -4.08 1.50
CA ASP A 81 -10.61 -5.31 2.09
C ASP A 81 -10.41 -6.57 1.22
N THR A 82 -9.48 -6.54 0.24
CA THR A 82 -9.14 -7.71 -0.59
C THR A 82 -8.60 -8.90 0.21
N ILE A 83 -8.01 -8.65 1.37
CA ILE A 83 -7.56 -9.65 2.34
C ILE A 83 -8.07 -9.25 3.73
N PRO A 84 -8.76 -10.13 4.48
CA PRO A 84 -9.20 -9.82 5.82
C PRO A 84 -8.02 -9.67 6.77
N LEU A 85 -8.01 -8.59 7.56
CA LEU A 85 -6.94 -8.34 8.52
C LEU A 85 -7.00 -9.31 9.70
N ARG A 86 -5.83 -9.77 10.14
CA ARG A 86 -5.70 -10.48 11.42
C ARG A 86 -5.92 -9.51 12.60
N PRO A 87 -6.43 -9.98 13.75
CA PRO A 87 -6.60 -9.14 14.94
C PRO A 87 -5.31 -8.43 15.36
N GLY A 88 -5.43 -7.24 15.95
CA GLY A 88 -4.29 -6.47 16.43
C GLY A 88 -3.63 -5.58 15.38
N ALA A 89 -4.32 -5.26 14.28
CA ALA A 89 -3.84 -4.27 13.32
C ALA A 89 -3.55 -2.92 14.00
N PRO A 90 -2.47 -2.21 13.61
CA PRO A 90 -2.19 -0.87 14.12
C PRO A 90 -3.36 0.09 13.91
N ARG A 91 -3.58 1.01 14.85
CA ARG A 91 -4.74 1.94 14.82
C ARG A 91 -4.76 2.88 13.62
N ASN A 92 -3.60 3.13 13.02
CA ASN A 92 -3.45 3.96 11.82
C ASN A 92 -3.65 3.17 10.52
N VAL A 93 -3.92 1.87 10.57
CA VAL A 93 -4.35 1.09 9.40
C VAL A 93 -5.84 1.34 9.15
N VAL A 94 -6.16 1.82 7.95
CA VAL A 94 -7.53 2.11 7.51
C VAL A 94 -7.88 1.15 6.37
N VAL A 95 -8.99 0.44 6.49
CA VAL A 95 -9.48 -0.47 5.44
C VAL A 95 -10.60 0.21 4.66
N VAL A 96 -10.45 0.28 3.34
CA VAL A 96 -11.48 0.76 2.41
C VAL A 96 -12.06 -0.42 1.62
N SER A 97 -13.38 -0.42 1.40
CA SER A 97 -14.00 -1.53 0.69
C SER A 97 -13.81 -1.44 -0.81
N CYS A 98 -13.39 -2.54 -1.45
CA CYS A 98 -13.39 -2.71 -2.90
C CYS A 98 -14.68 -3.39 -3.41
N ALA A 99 -15.63 -3.72 -2.52
CA ALA A 99 -16.82 -4.50 -2.86
C ALA A 99 -17.69 -3.85 -3.94
N VAL A 100 -17.86 -2.51 -3.91
CA VAL A 100 -18.63 -1.79 -4.93
C VAL A 100 -18.00 -1.94 -6.32
N LEU A 101 -16.67 -1.79 -6.40
CA LEU A 101 -15.93 -1.92 -7.65
C LEU A 101 -16.08 -3.34 -8.23
N LEU A 102 -15.96 -4.36 -7.39
CA LEU A 102 -16.12 -5.75 -7.78
C LEU A 102 -17.57 -6.06 -8.21
N ALA A 103 -18.55 -5.62 -7.43
CA ALA A 103 -19.97 -5.85 -7.72
C ALA A 103 -20.40 -5.19 -9.03
N ASP A 104 -20.01 -3.94 -9.27
CA ASP A 104 -20.33 -3.23 -10.50
C ASP A 104 -19.63 -3.88 -11.70
N THR A 105 -18.37 -4.32 -11.54
CA THR A 105 -17.66 -5.05 -12.60
C THR A 105 -18.36 -6.35 -12.95
N ILE A 106 -18.74 -7.16 -11.97
CA ILE A 106 -19.51 -8.40 -12.18
C ILE A 106 -20.83 -8.10 -12.89
N LYS A 107 -21.54 -7.04 -12.48
CA LYS A 107 -22.79 -6.61 -13.10
C LYS A 107 -22.59 -6.25 -14.57
N GLN A 108 -21.59 -5.42 -14.90
CA GLN A 108 -21.32 -5.05 -16.30
C GLN A 108 -21.01 -6.28 -17.15
N ILE A 109 -20.19 -7.22 -16.65
CA ILE A 109 -19.87 -8.46 -17.37
C ILE A 109 -21.14 -9.29 -17.62
N PHE A 110 -22.01 -9.42 -16.62
CA PHE A 110 -23.22 -10.25 -16.74
C PHE A 110 -24.29 -9.63 -17.65
N THR A 111 -24.31 -8.30 -17.77
CA THR A 111 -25.29 -7.58 -18.60
C THR A 111 -24.74 -7.17 -19.96
N ASP A 112 -23.60 -7.73 -20.42
CA ASP A 112 -22.88 -7.31 -21.63
C ASP A 112 -22.65 -5.78 -21.70
N GLY A 113 -22.46 -5.17 -20.53
CA GLY A 113 -22.20 -3.75 -20.35
C GLY A 113 -20.72 -3.41 -20.45
N SER A 114 -20.41 -2.14 -20.23
CA SER A 114 -19.04 -1.62 -20.34
C SER A 114 -18.34 -1.62 -18.98
N VAL A 115 -17.31 -2.45 -18.82
CA VAL A 115 -16.46 -2.44 -17.61
C VAL A 115 -15.73 -1.11 -17.47
N SER A 116 -15.32 -0.46 -18.56
CA SER A 116 -14.69 0.87 -18.50
C SER A 116 -15.61 1.93 -17.90
N ALA A 117 -16.94 1.75 -17.94
CA ALA A 117 -17.87 2.65 -17.26
C ALA A 117 -17.75 2.62 -15.73
N VAL A 118 -17.31 1.50 -15.14
CA VAL A 118 -17.01 1.38 -13.70
C VAL A 118 -15.86 2.33 -13.30
N PHE A 119 -14.97 2.63 -14.24
CA PHE A 119 -13.83 3.53 -14.07
C PHE A 119 -14.06 4.91 -14.72
N GLY A 120 -15.31 5.36 -14.86
CA GLY A 120 -15.63 6.68 -15.40
C GLY A 120 -15.47 6.82 -16.91
N GLY A 121 -15.38 5.71 -17.65
CA GLY A 121 -15.19 5.70 -19.10
C GLY A 121 -13.75 5.92 -19.56
N GLU A 122 -12.80 6.05 -18.63
CA GLU A 122 -11.39 6.17 -18.94
C GLU A 122 -10.73 4.78 -18.93
N ASN A 123 -10.04 4.44 -20.02
CA ASN A 123 -9.04 3.38 -19.96
C ASN A 123 -7.85 3.96 -19.20
N GLN A 124 -7.68 3.58 -17.94
CA GLN A 124 -6.52 3.98 -17.14
C GLN A 124 -5.26 3.43 -17.83
N PRO A 125 -4.40 4.28 -18.40
CA PRO A 125 -3.13 3.83 -18.93
C PRO A 125 -2.25 3.55 -17.71
N PHE A 126 -1.84 2.29 -17.56
CA PHE A 126 -0.75 1.98 -16.64
C PHE A 126 0.51 2.73 -17.06
#